data_AF-A0A8H5LIU4-F1
#
_entry.id   AF-A0A8H5LIU4-F1
#
_cell.length_a   1.000
_cell.length_b   1.000
_cell.length_c   1.000
_cell.angle_alpha   90.00
_cell.angle_beta   90.00
_cell.angle_gamma   90.00
#
_symmetry.space_group_name_H-M   'P 1'
#
loop_
_entity.id
_entity.type
_entity.pdbx_description
1 polymer ?
#
loop_
_entity_poly.entity_id
_entity_poly.type
_entity_poly.pdbx_seq_one_letter_code
_entity_poly.pdbx_strand_id
1 'polypeptide(L)'
;MYPSNLSAALYELGDYLACFQAICRTVAKLQASQEDSISLLCRLSIGLAKTLCHGCRDDTIKRSQIEEGQAVVSTLQALAIDSDEGSDSELSTTWSYWRKIEAEGEPSTEQVEDARCRLTKLSLYKQAIQSNTMNYYSVGHDDPLSIVDDHGERRQDQSDQNPMDLGSLSDSQRSRLAFMFGGVGDARHAYSSMIGLHKAYNKLKKEHQANLHVHLTLLDVHPTVLARDLVIMMLLDGLLADDKRYLNGLELLETNGAQEELSRHSGTIWEDEKILHLSYERLFFQATHAFGPHPTLSQPKEINDAWAILRKMADGNKMLDFKEAFWKAREHTEAKWKPNMTLFSLCHEEDKYGGYPPLMHDPFQTILSLLDFNKRMGIHRTDNTCPSYSIASTFFDAVADGLKDMKGKVQWEIIHGDMFEEMMKMKYRGKDDLRPERFPRTYMRIWQSNVPDYLHGPLNSAIYAAPNLEHDPVNAAASANCMLNSVNWDGGIY
;
A
#
# COMPACT_ATOMS: atom_id res chain seq x y z
N MET A 1 0.68 49.20 -6.53
CA MET A 1 0.73 48.04 -7.46
C MET A 1 0.83 46.69 -6.71
N TYR A 2 1.77 46.50 -5.77
CA TYR A 2 1.99 45.18 -5.14
C TYR A 2 0.93 44.63 -4.14
N PRO A 3 0.35 45.40 -3.20
CA PRO A 3 -0.35 44.80 -2.04
C PRO A 3 -1.60 43.95 -2.35
N SER A 4 -2.41 44.32 -3.34
CA SER A 4 -3.62 43.56 -3.72
C SER A 4 -3.31 42.18 -4.31
N ASN A 5 -2.21 42.08 -5.06
CA ASN A 5 -1.76 40.84 -5.67
C ASN A 5 -1.10 39.93 -4.62
N LEU A 6 -0.47 40.53 -3.60
CA LEU A 6 0.04 39.81 -2.44
C LEU A 6 -1.09 39.20 -1.61
N SER A 7 -2.20 39.91 -1.34
CA SER A 7 -3.35 39.31 -0.66
C SER A 7 -3.95 38.14 -1.45
N ALA A 8 -4.04 38.24 -2.78
CA ALA A 8 -4.49 37.11 -3.60
C ALA A 8 -3.53 35.90 -3.49
N ALA A 9 -2.22 36.12 -3.64
CA ALA A 9 -1.24 35.04 -3.53
C ALA A 9 -1.23 34.37 -2.13
N LEU A 10 -1.41 35.15 -1.05
CA LEU A 10 -1.49 34.60 0.31
C LEU A 10 -2.78 33.79 0.54
N TYR A 11 -3.90 34.20 -0.07
CA TYR A 11 -5.16 33.46 -0.03
C TYR A 11 -5.04 32.09 -0.72
N GLU A 12 -4.46 32.04 -1.92
CA GLU A 12 -4.23 30.76 -2.65
C GLU A 12 -3.21 29.85 -1.94
N LEU A 13 -2.35 30.40 -1.09
CA LEU A 13 -1.42 29.65 -0.23
C LEU A 13 -2.03 29.21 1.12
N GLY A 14 -3.27 29.59 1.42
CA GLY A 14 -3.93 29.29 2.70
C GLY A 14 -3.48 30.15 3.89
N ASP A 15 -2.58 31.13 3.70
CA ASP A 15 -2.19 32.07 4.77
C ASP A 15 -3.24 33.18 4.90
N TYR A 16 -4.40 32.80 5.43
CA TYR A 16 -5.54 33.69 5.61
C TYR A 16 -5.22 34.86 6.55
N LEU A 17 -4.37 34.67 7.56
CA LEU A 17 -3.97 35.72 8.48
C LEU A 17 -3.09 36.78 7.80
N ALA A 18 -2.04 36.37 7.06
CA ALA A 18 -1.23 37.33 6.31
C ALA A 18 -2.02 37.98 5.17
N CYS A 19 -2.95 37.25 4.53
CA CYS A 19 -3.89 37.80 3.55
C CYS A 19 -4.75 38.91 4.17
N PHE A 20 -5.41 38.64 5.30
CA PHE A 20 -6.23 39.60 6.04
C PHE A 20 -5.44 40.87 6.35
N GLN A 21 -4.25 40.72 6.95
CA GLN A 21 -3.38 41.85 7.22
C GLN A 21 -2.92 42.58 5.94
N ALA A 22 -2.68 41.88 4.84
CA ALA A 22 -2.33 42.49 3.56
C ALA A 22 -3.49 43.33 3.00
N ILE A 23 -4.73 42.87 3.11
CA ILE A 23 -5.92 43.65 2.75
C ILE A 23 -6.04 44.88 3.64
N CYS A 24 -5.93 44.75 4.96
CA CYS A 24 -5.97 45.89 5.90
C CYS A 24 -4.89 46.95 5.58
N ARG A 25 -3.65 46.52 5.34
CA ARG A 25 -2.53 47.38 4.91
C ARG A 25 -2.73 47.99 3.52
N THR A 26 -3.60 47.42 2.69
CA THR A 26 -3.97 47.95 1.37
C THR A 26 -5.04 49.03 1.49
N VAL A 27 -6.16 48.73 2.16
CA VAL A 27 -7.30 49.67 2.31
C VAL A 27 -6.86 50.95 3.03
N ALA A 28 -6.09 50.83 4.12
CA ALA A 28 -5.56 51.98 4.86
C ALA A 28 -4.66 52.90 4.01
N LYS A 29 -4.04 52.38 2.93
CA LYS A 29 -3.28 53.18 1.96
C LYS A 29 -4.16 53.76 0.86
N LEU A 30 -5.19 53.03 0.42
CA LEU A 30 -6.14 53.52 -0.58
C LEU A 30 -7.02 54.66 -0.04
N GLN A 31 -7.39 54.64 1.24
CA GLN A 31 -8.10 55.73 1.92
C GLN A 31 -7.31 57.06 1.94
N ALA A 32 -6.00 57.04 1.67
CA ALA A 32 -5.16 58.23 1.54
C ALA A 32 -4.94 58.71 0.08
N SER A 33 -5.59 58.08 -0.91
CA SER A 33 -5.46 58.40 -2.34
C SER A 33 -6.84 58.51 -3.00
N GLN A 34 -7.15 59.66 -3.60
CA GLN A 34 -8.55 60.13 -3.66
C GLN A 34 -9.35 59.79 -4.94
N GLU A 35 -8.80 59.05 -5.92
CA GLU A 35 -9.47 58.77 -7.20
C GLU A 35 -9.46 57.28 -7.62
N ASP A 36 -10.47 56.87 -8.39
CA ASP A 36 -10.61 55.63 -9.18
C ASP A 36 -10.38 54.26 -8.49
N SER A 37 -10.60 54.16 -7.16
CA SER A 37 -10.37 52.91 -6.41
C SER A 37 -11.56 51.94 -6.28
N ILE A 38 -12.79 52.29 -6.68
CA ILE A 38 -14.01 51.52 -6.34
C ILE A 38 -13.93 50.05 -6.81
N SER A 39 -13.54 49.79 -8.06
CA SER A 39 -13.36 48.42 -8.60
C SER A 39 -12.26 47.61 -7.88
N LEU A 40 -11.27 48.27 -7.28
CA LEU A 40 -10.26 47.62 -6.44
C LEU A 40 -10.81 47.32 -5.05
N LEU A 41 -11.55 48.26 -4.45
CA LEU A 41 -12.17 48.10 -3.14
C LEU A 41 -13.23 46.99 -3.13
N CYS A 42 -14.06 46.86 -4.18
CA CYS A 42 -15.02 45.75 -4.28
C CYS A 42 -14.31 44.38 -4.35
N ARG A 43 -13.20 44.27 -5.09
CA ARG A 43 -12.39 43.03 -5.15
C ARG A 43 -11.70 42.73 -3.81
N LEU A 44 -11.16 43.74 -3.14
CA LEU A 44 -10.61 43.60 -1.78
C LEU A 44 -11.70 43.24 -0.76
N SER A 45 -12.94 43.68 -0.96
CA SER A 45 -14.08 43.35 -0.12
C SER A 45 -14.54 41.89 -0.29
N ILE A 46 -14.67 41.39 -1.53
CA ILE A 46 -14.90 39.96 -1.81
C ILE A 46 -13.76 39.13 -1.21
N GLY A 47 -12.50 39.52 -1.46
CA GLY A 47 -11.32 38.85 -0.93
C GLY A 47 -11.29 38.81 0.61
N LEU A 48 -11.65 39.91 1.27
CA LEU A 48 -11.74 39.98 2.73
C LEU A 48 -12.81 39.05 3.28
N ALA A 49 -14.02 39.11 2.72
CA ALA A 49 -15.13 38.28 3.18
C ALA A 49 -14.83 36.79 3.02
N LYS A 50 -14.21 36.37 1.90
CA LYS A 50 -13.70 34.99 1.74
C LYS A 50 -12.62 34.66 2.75
N THR A 51 -11.62 35.53 2.91
CA THR A 51 -10.50 35.33 3.85
C THR A 51 -10.98 35.17 5.30
N LEU A 52 -11.96 35.96 5.73
CA LEU A 52 -12.60 35.83 7.05
C LEU A 52 -13.39 34.52 7.17
N CYS A 53 -14.20 34.16 6.16
CA CYS A 53 -14.94 32.90 6.15
C CYS A 53 -14.03 31.67 6.29
N HIS A 54 -12.92 31.62 5.56
CA HIS A 54 -11.99 30.50 5.61
C HIS A 54 -11.10 30.54 6.85
N GLY A 55 -10.46 31.67 7.15
CA GLY A 55 -9.54 31.79 8.28
C GLY A 55 -10.17 31.57 9.66
N CYS A 56 -11.47 31.88 9.83
CA CYS A 56 -12.18 31.59 11.10
C CYS A 56 -12.66 30.13 11.20
N ARG A 57 -12.86 29.43 10.07
CA ARG A 57 -13.21 27.99 10.06
C ARG A 57 -11.98 27.09 10.18
N ASP A 58 -10.82 27.58 9.73
CA ASP A 58 -9.50 26.95 9.82
C ASP A 58 -8.71 27.39 11.08
N ASP A 59 -9.34 28.17 11.97
CA ASP A 59 -8.79 28.66 13.25
C ASP A 59 -7.54 29.58 13.15
N THR A 60 -7.12 29.93 11.93
CA THR A 60 -5.95 30.78 11.62
C THR A 60 -6.20 32.27 11.81
N ILE A 61 -7.47 32.72 11.83
CA ILE A 61 -7.87 34.08 12.22
C ILE A 61 -8.72 34.02 13.49
N LYS A 62 -8.25 34.68 14.54
CA LYS A 62 -8.93 34.80 15.85
C LYS A 62 -9.75 36.08 15.93
N ARG A 63 -10.83 36.05 16.72
CA ARG A 63 -11.73 37.21 16.90
C ARG A 63 -11.01 38.52 17.24
N SER A 64 -10.00 38.47 18.12
CA SER A 64 -9.19 39.65 18.49
C SER A 64 -8.44 40.29 17.32
N GLN A 65 -8.04 39.51 16.32
CA GLN A 65 -7.35 40.02 15.12
C GLN A 65 -8.33 40.70 14.16
N ILE A 66 -9.60 40.26 14.15
CA ILE A 66 -10.69 40.93 13.44
C ILE A 66 -11.00 42.27 14.12
N GLU A 67 -11.03 42.29 15.46
CA GLU A 67 -11.24 43.49 16.27
C GLU A 67 -10.12 44.54 16.05
N GLU A 68 -8.85 44.13 15.94
CA GLU A 68 -7.74 44.99 15.51
C GLU A 68 -7.96 45.61 14.10
N GLY A 69 -8.60 44.87 13.20
CA GLY A 69 -8.91 45.30 11.82
C GLY A 69 -10.28 45.94 11.61
N GLN A 70 -11.11 46.08 12.65
CA GLN A 70 -12.57 46.27 12.53
C GLN A 70 -12.98 47.48 11.68
N ALA A 71 -12.19 48.56 11.69
CA ALA A 71 -12.45 49.74 10.86
C ALA A 71 -12.37 49.44 9.34
N VAL A 72 -11.44 48.58 8.91
CA VAL A 72 -11.35 48.12 7.52
C VAL A 72 -12.47 47.13 7.20
N VAL A 73 -12.76 46.20 8.12
CA VAL A 73 -13.85 45.23 7.97
C VAL A 73 -15.17 45.96 7.71
N SER A 74 -15.52 46.91 8.58
CA SER A 74 -16.74 47.72 8.48
C SER A 74 -16.77 48.57 7.19
N THR A 75 -15.63 49.14 6.80
CA THR A 75 -15.51 49.94 5.55
C THR A 75 -15.79 49.08 4.32
N LEU A 76 -15.19 47.89 4.22
CA LEU A 76 -15.37 47.02 3.06
C LEU A 76 -16.74 46.33 3.08
N GLN A 77 -17.31 46.06 4.25
CA GLN A 77 -18.66 45.50 4.40
C GLN A 77 -19.75 46.48 3.96
N ALA A 78 -19.60 47.78 4.18
CA ALA A 78 -20.55 48.80 3.72
C ALA A 78 -20.75 48.78 2.19
N LEU A 79 -19.68 48.52 1.43
CA LEU A 79 -19.74 48.40 -0.04
C LEU A 79 -20.66 47.26 -0.53
N ALA A 80 -20.97 46.28 0.33
CA ALA A 80 -21.88 45.19 0.05
C ALA A 80 -23.34 45.47 0.49
N ILE A 81 -23.57 46.62 1.13
CA ILE A 81 -24.90 47.15 1.49
C ILE A 81 -25.31 48.20 0.46
N ASP A 82 -24.36 49.05 0.03
CA ASP A 82 -24.58 50.06 -1.02
C ASP A 82 -24.71 49.44 -2.43
N SER A 83 -24.41 48.14 -2.60
CA SER A 83 -24.65 47.39 -3.83
C SER A 83 -26.12 46.93 -3.91
N ASP A 84 -26.93 47.74 -4.58
CA ASP A 84 -28.41 47.73 -4.64
C ASP A 84 -29.09 46.35 -4.79
N GLU A 85 -30.28 46.22 -4.20
CA GLU A 85 -30.99 44.95 -3.88
C GLU A 85 -31.51 44.15 -5.10
N GLY A 86 -31.20 44.58 -6.32
CA GLY A 86 -31.73 44.03 -7.57
C GLY A 86 -30.87 42.98 -8.30
N SER A 87 -29.65 42.71 -7.84
CA SER A 87 -28.76 41.71 -8.49
C SER A 87 -27.97 40.87 -7.49
N ASP A 88 -27.91 39.55 -7.74
CA ASP A 88 -27.14 38.59 -6.94
C ASP A 88 -25.64 38.74 -7.22
N SER A 89 -25.06 39.79 -6.63
CA SER A 89 -23.64 40.07 -6.74
C SER A 89 -22.83 39.18 -5.80
N GLU A 90 -21.71 38.64 -6.30
CA GLU A 90 -20.76 37.83 -5.53
C GLU A 90 -20.36 38.51 -4.20
N LEU A 91 -20.29 39.84 -4.20
CA LEU A 91 -20.00 40.66 -3.03
C LEU A 91 -21.04 40.50 -1.92
N SER A 92 -22.33 40.76 -2.20
CA SER A 92 -23.41 40.65 -1.21
C SER A 92 -23.55 39.21 -0.70
N THR A 93 -23.52 38.24 -1.63
CA THR A 93 -23.61 36.81 -1.32
C THR A 93 -22.43 36.34 -0.45
N THR A 94 -21.19 36.77 -0.72
CA THR A 94 -20.02 36.44 0.13
C THR A 94 -20.14 37.04 1.53
N TRP A 95 -20.53 38.32 1.65
CA TRP A 95 -20.77 38.93 2.98
C TRP A 95 -21.99 38.33 3.71
N SER A 96 -22.92 37.67 3.01
CA SER A 96 -23.98 36.88 3.65
C SER A 96 -23.44 35.60 4.31
N TYR A 97 -22.40 34.99 3.76
CA TYR A 97 -21.73 33.84 4.37
C TYR A 97 -20.91 34.26 5.59
N TRP A 98 -20.17 35.38 5.51
CA TRP A 98 -19.44 35.89 6.68
C TRP A 98 -20.37 36.14 7.87
N ARG A 99 -21.48 36.87 7.65
CA ARG A 99 -22.48 37.17 8.70
C ARG A 99 -23.09 35.92 9.34
N LYS A 100 -23.16 34.78 8.64
CA LYS A 100 -23.59 33.49 9.21
C LYS A 100 -22.52 32.91 10.13
N ILE A 101 -21.27 32.85 9.66
CA ILE A 101 -20.12 32.34 10.43
C ILE A 101 -19.88 33.18 11.69
N GLU A 102 -19.94 34.51 11.56
CA GLU A 102 -19.82 35.48 12.66
C GLU A 102 -20.92 35.31 13.73
N ALA A 103 -22.14 34.93 13.31
CA ALA A 103 -23.28 34.66 14.20
C ALA A 103 -23.27 33.24 14.80
N GLU A 104 -22.67 32.25 14.12
CA GLU A 104 -22.39 30.92 14.67
C GLU A 104 -21.32 30.97 15.77
N GLY A 105 -20.34 31.87 15.65
CA GLY A 105 -19.23 32.04 16.58
C GLY A 105 -18.07 31.07 16.35
N GLU A 106 -17.12 31.04 17.29
CA GLU A 106 -16.02 30.06 17.27
C GLU A 106 -16.60 28.66 17.55
N PRO A 107 -16.38 27.66 16.66
CA PRO A 107 -16.97 26.33 16.82
C PRO A 107 -16.35 25.62 18.02
N SER A 108 -17.17 25.04 18.87
CA SER A 108 -16.67 24.23 19.99
C SER A 108 -15.92 23.00 19.50
N THR A 109 -14.96 22.51 20.29
CA THR A 109 -14.17 21.32 19.96
C THR A 109 -15.06 20.10 19.67
N GLU A 110 -16.20 19.96 20.36
CA GLU A 110 -17.18 18.90 20.11
C GLU A 110 -17.84 19.03 18.73
N GLN A 111 -18.17 20.25 18.27
CA GLN A 111 -18.72 20.47 16.93
C GLN A 111 -17.69 20.21 15.82
N VAL A 112 -16.40 20.49 16.06
CA VAL A 112 -15.31 20.18 15.12
C VAL A 112 -15.13 18.67 14.99
N GLU A 113 -15.10 17.93 16.11
CA GLU A 113 -14.98 16.47 16.09
C GLU A 113 -16.24 15.77 15.57
N ASP A 114 -17.46 16.30 15.82
CA ASP A 114 -18.68 15.81 15.17
C ASP A 114 -18.66 16.04 13.66
N ALA A 115 -18.24 17.22 13.20
CA ALA A 115 -18.11 17.51 11.77
C ALA A 115 -17.08 16.59 11.10
N ARG A 116 -15.94 16.31 11.76
CA ARG A 116 -14.94 15.32 11.33
C ARG A 116 -15.50 13.91 11.29
N CYS A 117 -16.22 13.48 12.33
CA CYS A 117 -16.87 12.16 12.36
C CYS A 117 -17.92 12.03 11.24
N ARG A 118 -18.72 13.07 10.97
CA ARG A 118 -19.65 13.08 9.84
C ARG A 118 -18.94 13.10 8.48
N LEU A 119 -17.79 13.76 8.36
CA LEU A 119 -16.95 13.71 7.16
C LEU A 119 -16.49 12.26 6.86
N THR A 120 -16.05 11.51 7.87
CA THR A 120 -15.71 10.08 7.70
C THR A 120 -16.88 9.16 7.38
N LYS A 121 -18.13 9.65 7.51
CA LYS A 121 -19.36 8.93 7.19
C LYS A 121 -20.01 9.40 5.89
N LEU A 122 -19.40 10.34 5.17
CA LEU A 122 -19.78 10.63 3.79
C LEU A 122 -19.29 9.48 2.90
N SER A 123 -20.18 8.99 2.02
CA SER A 123 -19.79 8.04 0.99
C SER A 123 -18.71 8.64 0.09
N LEU A 124 -17.54 8.02 0.04
CA LEU A 124 -16.49 8.40 -0.91
C LEU A 124 -17.03 8.16 -2.33
N TYR A 125 -17.34 9.24 -3.05
CA TYR A 125 -17.92 9.19 -4.40
C TYR A 125 -16.88 8.76 -5.44
N LYS A 126 -16.51 7.47 -5.39
CA LYS A 126 -15.81 6.78 -6.45
C LYS A 126 -16.66 6.82 -7.72
N GLN A 127 -16.14 7.39 -8.82
CA GLN A 127 -16.74 7.20 -10.14
C GLN A 127 -16.94 5.70 -10.38
N ALA A 128 -18.11 5.30 -10.88
CA ALA A 128 -18.33 3.92 -11.28
C ALA A 128 -17.32 3.53 -12.37
N ILE A 129 -16.35 2.70 -11.99
CA ILE A 129 -15.52 1.94 -12.94
C ILE A 129 -16.50 1.17 -13.83
N GLN A 130 -16.26 1.11 -15.14
CA GLN A 130 -17.23 0.58 -16.12
C GLN A 130 -17.32 -0.96 -16.13
N SER A 131 -17.57 -1.56 -14.97
CA SER A 131 -18.03 -2.94 -14.79
C SER A 131 -18.52 -3.13 -13.34
N ASN A 132 -19.48 -4.03 -13.13
CA ASN A 132 -19.86 -4.49 -11.78
C ASN A 132 -18.81 -5.46 -11.15
N THR A 133 -17.59 -5.53 -11.73
CA THR A 133 -16.55 -6.47 -11.32
C THR A 133 -15.54 -5.78 -10.43
N MET A 134 -15.50 -6.12 -9.15
CA MET A 134 -14.32 -5.83 -8.34
C MET A 134 -13.15 -6.65 -8.90
N ASN A 135 -12.12 -5.97 -9.41
CA ASN A 135 -10.93 -6.65 -9.91
C ASN A 135 -10.28 -7.44 -8.76
N TYR A 136 -10.17 -8.76 -8.95
CA TYR A 136 -9.62 -9.69 -7.97
C TYR A 136 -8.37 -10.34 -8.58
N TYR A 137 -7.20 -10.03 -8.03
CA TYR A 137 -5.93 -10.60 -8.47
C TYR A 137 -5.54 -11.71 -7.49
N SER A 138 -5.71 -12.96 -7.89
CA SER A 138 -5.39 -14.13 -7.06
C SER A 138 -3.90 -14.34 -6.81
N VAL A 139 -3.06 -13.74 -7.66
CA VAL A 139 -1.59 -13.70 -7.60
C VAL A 139 -1.15 -12.30 -8.03
N GLY A 140 -0.18 -11.70 -7.31
CA GLY A 140 0.40 -10.41 -7.69
C GLY A 140 1.28 -10.51 -8.95
N HIS A 141 1.31 -9.44 -9.75
CA HIS A 141 2.22 -9.29 -10.89
C HIS A 141 3.53 -8.56 -10.54
N ASP A 142 3.57 -7.92 -9.37
CA ASP A 142 4.65 -7.01 -8.96
C ASP A 142 5.81 -7.74 -8.23
N ASP A 143 7.01 -7.18 -8.34
CA ASP A 143 8.20 -7.69 -7.63
C ASP A 143 8.02 -7.61 -6.10
N PRO A 144 8.40 -8.66 -5.34
CA PRO A 144 8.33 -8.62 -3.88
C PRO A 144 9.17 -7.47 -3.28
N LEU A 145 8.51 -6.64 -2.47
CA LEU A 145 9.09 -5.47 -1.81
C LEU A 145 9.23 -5.72 -0.32
N SER A 146 10.38 -5.41 0.26
CA SER A 146 10.57 -5.35 1.71
C SER A 146 10.57 -3.89 2.16
N ILE A 147 9.51 -3.45 2.86
CA ILE A 147 9.24 -2.05 3.22
C ILE A 147 10.35 -1.38 4.07
N VAL A 148 11.26 -2.17 4.63
CA VAL A 148 12.43 -1.75 5.43
C VAL A 148 13.74 -1.80 4.64
N ASP A 149 13.83 -2.64 3.59
CA ASP A 149 15.02 -2.76 2.73
C ASP A 149 14.93 -1.82 1.52
N ASP A 150 13.71 -1.44 1.14
CA ASP A 150 13.37 -0.83 -0.15
C ASP A 150 11.97 -0.18 -0.07
N HIS A 151 11.80 1.00 -0.69
CA HIS A 151 10.53 1.77 -0.65
C HIS A 151 10.54 2.86 -1.72
N GLY A 152 10.19 2.48 -2.96
CA GLY A 152 10.17 3.38 -4.11
C GLY A 152 10.14 2.59 -5.43
N GLU A 153 10.45 3.27 -6.54
CA GLU A 153 10.60 2.60 -7.84
C GLU A 153 11.97 1.93 -7.96
N ARG A 154 11.98 0.64 -8.34
CA ARG A 154 13.21 -0.11 -8.60
C ARG A 154 13.80 0.28 -9.96
N ARG A 155 14.49 1.42 -10.03
CA ARG A 155 15.29 1.79 -11.21
C ARG A 155 16.46 0.81 -11.43
N GLN A 156 17.01 0.80 -12.65
CA GLN A 156 18.01 -0.19 -13.06
C GLN A 156 19.37 0.03 -12.38
N ASP A 157 19.72 1.28 -12.09
CA ASP A 157 20.76 1.62 -11.13
C ASP A 157 20.19 1.55 -9.69
N GLN A 158 20.95 0.94 -8.79
CA GLN A 158 20.52 0.66 -7.40
C GLN A 158 20.59 1.92 -6.49
N SER A 159 20.47 3.11 -7.09
CA SER A 159 20.63 4.43 -6.50
C SER A 159 19.41 4.87 -5.68
N ASP A 160 18.21 4.57 -6.17
CA ASP A 160 16.92 4.97 -5.59
C ASP A 160 16.42 4.05 -4.46
N GLN A 161 17.24 3.11 -3.97
CA GLN A 161 16.89 2.29 -2.80
C GLN A 161 16.78 3.16 -1.53
N ASN A 162 15.65 3.08 -0.84
CA ASN A 162 15.38 3.81 0.41
C ASN A 162 15.29 2.86 1.63
N PRO A 163 16.40 2.23 2.06
CA PRO A 163 16.42 1.34 3.24
C PRO A 163 16.29 2.13 4.54
N MET A 164 15.49 1.62 5.47
CA MET A 164 15.30 2.20 6.80
C MET A 164 16.37 1.68 7.78
N ASP A 165 17.24 2.55 8.29
CA ASP A 165 18.16 2.18 9.37
C ASP A 165 17.44 2.16 10.74
N LEU A 166 16.98 0.99 11.14
CA LEU A 166 16.42 0.73 12.49
C LEU A 166 17.40 1.07 13.63
N GLY A 167 18.71 1.16 13.35
CA GLY A 167 19.74 1.59 14.28
C GLY A 167 19.67 3.08 14.61
N SER A 168 19.35 3.92 13.63
CA SER A 168 19.21 5.38 13.74
C SER A 168 17.96 5.84 14.51
N LEU A 169 16.88 5.05 14.46
CA LEU A 169 15.61 5.35 15.13
C LEU A 169 15.80 5.54 16.64
N SER A 170 14.98 6.40 17.25
CA SER A 170 14.92 6.52 18.72
C SER A 170 14.32 5.26 19.36
N ASP A 171 14.60 5.05 20.65
CA ASP A 171 14.01 3.91 21.38
C ASP A 171 12.49 4.00 21.52
N SER A 172 11.90 5.19 21.52
CA SER A 172 10.45 5.35 21.41
C SER A 172 9.95 4.78 20.08
N GLN A 173 10.54 5.18 18.96
CA GLN A 173 10.14 4.72 17.62
C GLN A 173 10.35 3.21 17.45
N ARG A 174 11.50 2.66 17.87
CA ARG A 174 11.75 1.20 17.87
C ARG A 174 10.73 0.41 18.66
N SER A 175 10.20 0.96 19.76
CA SER A 175 9.22 0.28 20.61
C SER A 175 7.78 0.27 20.07
N ARG A 176 7.51 0.97 18.96
CA ARG A 176 6.15 1.16 18.42
C ARG A 176 6.10 1.23 16.88
N LEU A 177 7.08 0.64 16.20
CA LEU A 177 7.26 0.76 14.75
C LEU A 177 6.09 0.12 14.00
N ALA A 178 5.38 0.89 13.18
CA ALA A 178 4.17 0.42 12.52
C ALA A 178 4.26 0.51 10.99
N PHE A 179 3.76 -0.52 10.30
CA PHE A 179 3.70 -0.60 8.85
C PHE A 179 2.31 -1.00 8.38
N MET A 180 1.87 -0.45 7.25
CA MET A 180 0.57 -0.76 6.65
C MET A 180 0.74 -1.24 5.20
N PHE A 181 0.00 -2.28 4.85
CA PHE A 181 -0.13 -2.80 3.48
C PHE A 181 -1.61 -2.73 3.10
N GLY A 182 -1.97 -1.86 2.16
CA GLY A 182 -3.31 -1.77 1.58
C GLY A 182 -3.33 -2.38 0.18
N GLY A 183 -4.39 -3.13 -0.15
CA GLY A 183 -4.43 -3.94 -1.37
C GLY A 183 -3.38 -5.05 -1.29
N VAL A 184 -3.43 -5.83 -0.21
CA VAL A 184 -2.43 -6.83 0.21
C VAL A 184 -2.11 -7.85 -0.88
N GLY A 185 -3.05 -8.16 -1.78
CA GLY A 185 -2.80 -9.07 -2.89
C GLY A 185 -2.56 -10.48 -2.38
N ASP A 186 -1.41 -11.09 -2.64
CA ASP A 186 -0.98 -12.38 -2.07
C ASP A 186 -0.02 -12.24 -0.87
N ALA A 187 -0.05 -11.08 -0.22
CA ALA A 187 0.80 -10.69 0.90
C ALA A 187 2.32 -10.78 0.63
N ARG A 188 2.78 -10.95 -0.63
CA ARG A 188 4.22 -11.04 -0.97
C ARG A 188 5.06 -9.92 -0.39
N HIS A 189 4.54 -8.68 -0.37
CA HIS A 189 5.23 -7.53 0.19
C HIS A 189 5.31 -7.58 1.73
N ALA A 190 4.28 -8.10 2.42
CA ALA A 190 4.30 -8.25 3.87
C ALA A 190 5.25 -9.40 4.31
N TYR A 191 5.23 -10.54 3.61
CA TYR A 191 6.19 -11.64 3.84
C TYR A 191 7.64 -11.22 3.52
N SER A 192 7.85 -10.51 2.41
CA SER A 192 9.16 -9.92 2.06
C SER A 192 9.64 -8.93 3.12
N SER A 193 8.73 -8.12 3.66
CA SER A 193 9.03 -7.18 4.74
C SER A 193 9.40 -7.89 6.04
N MET A 194 8.84 -9.07 6.33
CA MET A 194 9.30 -9.92 7.45
C MET A 194 10.75 -10.38 7.25
N ILE A 195 11.14 -10.77 6.03
CA ILE A 195 12.52 -11.15 5.69
C ILE A 195 13.48 -9.96 5.84
N GLY A 196 13.09 -8.76 5.39
CA GLY A 196 13.91 -7.56 5.55
C GLY A 196 13.97 -7.01 6.97
N LEU A 197 12.88 -7.11 7.72
CA LEU A 197 12.84 -6.85 9.15
C LEU A 197 13.81 -7.76 9.89
N HIS A 198 13.86 -9.06 9.56
CA HIS A 198 14.81 -10.01 10.12
C HIS A 198 16.27 -9.65 9.75
N LYS A 199 16.53 -9.34 8.47
CA LYS A 199 17.82 -8.85 7.93
C LYS A 199 18.31 -7.56 8.62
N ALA A 200 17.40 -6.66 8.99
CA ALA A 200 17.70 -5.43 9.72
C ALA A 200 17.86 -5.65 11.23
N TYR A 201 16.98 -6.43 11.85
CA TYR A 201 17.03 -6.84 13.25
C TYR A 201 18.36 -7.51 13.60
N ASN A 202 18.88 -8.40 12.75
CA ASN A 202 20.17 -9.05 12.97
C ASN A 202 21.39 -8.12 12.87
N LYS A 203 21.24 -6.90 12.33
CA LYS A 203 22.27 -5.85 12.38
C LYS A 203 22.19 -4.98 13.65
N LEU A 204 21.06 -5.01 14.36
CA LEU A 204 20.89 -4.24 15.59
C LEU A 204 21.74 -4.81 16.74
N LYS A 205 22.27 -3.91 17.58
CA LYS A 205 22.82 -4.27 18.89
C LYS A 205 21.76 -4.97 19.75
N LYS A 206 22.18 -5.84 20.68
CA LYS A 206 21.27 -6.57 21.59
C LYS A 206 20.35 -5.67 22.43
N GLU A 207 20.82 -4.49 22.83
CA GLU A 207 20.00 -3.45 23.49
C GLU A 207 18.83 -2.97 22.60
N HIS A 208 19.10 -2.63 21.33
CA HIS A 208 18.07 -2.20 20.38
C HIS A 208 17.17 -3.38 19.94
N GLN A 209 17.72 -4.60 19.81
CA GLN A 209 16.94 -5.82 19.52
C GLN A 209 15.89 -6.07 20.62
N ALA A 210 16.29 -5.96 21.89
CA ALA A 210 15.37 -6.15 23.02
C ALA A 210 14.19 -5.17 22.98
N ASN A 211 14.44 -3.90 22.63
CA ASN A 211 13.43 -2.84 22.57
C ASN A 211 12.55 -2.89 21.30
N LEU A 212 13.04 -3.43 20.17
CA LEU A 212 12.28 -3.46 18.92
C LEU A 212 10.94 -4.19 19.06
N HIS A 213 9.85 -3.51 18.70
CA HIS A 213 8.51 -4.07 18.50
C HIS A 213 7.94 -3.50 17.19
N VAL A 214 7.27 -4.36 16.41
CA VAL A 214 6.79 -4.05 15.07
C VAL A 214 5.33 -4.47 14.93
N HIS A 215 4.50 -3.60 14.36
CA HIS A 215 3.09 -3.90 14.05
C HIS A 215 2.88 -3.84 12.54
N LEU A 216 2.36 -4.93 11.96
CA LEU A 216 2.08 -5.08 10.53
C LEU A 216 0.57 -5.14 10.30
N THR A 217 -0.01 -4.07 9.76
CA THR A 217 -1.43 -3.98 9.41
C THR A 217 -1.62 -4.35 7.94
N LEU A 218 -2.35 -5.43 7.68
CA LEU A 218 -2.74 -5.89 6.35
C LEU A 218 -4.21 -5.52 6.11
N LEU A 219 -4.48 -4.81 5.03
CA LEU A 219 -5.82 -4.37 4.64
C LEU A 219 -6.14 -4.74 3.20
N ASP A 220 -7.26 -5.43 3.00
CA ASP A 220 -7.83 -5.65 1.67
C ASP A 220 -9.36 -5.55 1.69
N VAL A 221 -9.95 -5.22 0.55
CA VAL A 221 -11.40 -5.18 0.34
C VAL A 221 -11.95 -6.57 -0.03
N HIS A 222 -11.09 -7.50 -0.45
CA HIS A 222 -11.47 -8.87 -0.77
C HIS A 222 -11.30 -9.80 0.45
N PRO A 223 -12.37 -10.34 1.05
CA PRO A 223 -12.25 -11.22 2.22
C PRO A 223 -11.54 -12.53 1.89
N THR A 224 -11.65 -13.01 0.63
CA THR A 224 -10.97 -14.22 0.14
C THR A 224 -9.44 -14.08 0.10
N VAL A 225 -8.93 -12.86 -0.16
CA VAL A 225 -7.48 -12.56 -0.08
C VAL A 225 -7.00 -12.75 1.35
N LEU A 226 -7.64 -12.06 2.29
CA LEU A 226 -7.27 -12.09 3.70
C LEU A 226 -7.43 -13.49 4.32
N ALA A 227 -8.43 -14.25 3.89
CA ALA A 227 -8.62 -15.65 4.31
C ALA A 227 -7.51 -16.59 3.82
N ARG A 228 -7.03 -16.44 2.57
CA ARG A 228 -5.86 -17.20 2.06
C ARG A 228 -4.61 -16.85 2.87
N ASP A 229 -4.39 -15.57 3.13
CA ASP A 229 -3.16 -15.11 3.79
C ASP A 229 -3.14 -15.51 5.27
N LEU A 230 -4.29 -15.49 5.94
CA LEU A 230 -4.49 -16.13 7.25
C LEU A 230 -4.13 -17.61 7.25
N VAL A 231 -4.55 -18.39 6.25
CA VAL A 231 -4.21 -19.82 6.15
C VAL A 231 -2.69 -20.02 6.00
N ILE A 232 -2.01 -19.19 5.20
CA ILE A 232 -0.55 -19.23 5.07
C ILE A 232 0.14 -18.90 6.41
N MET A 233 -0.33 -17.87 7.13
CA MET A 233 0.19 -17.54 8.47
C MET A 233 -0.06 -18.64 9.51
N MET A 234 -1.21 -19.30 9.47
CA MET A 234 -1.51 -20.44 10.35
C MET A 234 -0.63 -21.66 10.05
N LEU A 235 -0.30 -21.91 8.77
CA LEU A 235 0.64 -22.96 8.38
C LEU A 235 2.07 -22.63 8.87
N LEU A 236 2.50 -21.37 8.76
CA LEU A 236 3.79 -20.91 9.30
C LEU A 236 3.86 -21.05 10.83
N ASP A 237 2.81 -20.66 11.57
CA ASP A 237 2.77 -20.82 13.02
C ASP A 237 2.76 -22.31 13.44
N GLY A 238 2.02 -23.16 12.72
CA GLY A 238 2.02 -24.62 12.93
C GLY A 238 3.40 -25.26 12.74
N LEU A 239 4.15 -24.83 11.71
CA LEU A 239 5.55 -25.23 11.50
C LEU A 239 6.47 -24.74 12.64
N LEU A 240 6.26 -23.51 13.13
CA LEU A 240 7.04 -22.92 14.22
C LEU A 240 6.70 -23.49 15.62
N ALA A 241 5.54 -24.13 15.75
CA ALA A 241 5.12 -24.85 16.94
C ALA A 241 5.58 -26.32 16.97
N ASP A 242 6.16 -26.83 15.87
CA ASP A 242 6.41 -28.27 15.62
C ASP A 242 5.12 -29.12 15.76
N ASP A 243 3.95 -28.51 15.54
CA ASP A 243 2.66 -29.09 15.88
C ASP A 243 2.00 -29.75 14.67
N LYS A 244 2.35 -31.03 14.49
CA LYS A 244 1.80 -31.91 13.45
C LYS A 244 0.26 -32.00 13.43
N ARG A 245 -0.46 -31.55 14.47
CA ARG A 245 -1.94 -31.55 14.50
C ARG A 245 -2.55 -30.64 13.43
N TYR A 246 -1.87 -29.57 13.02
CA TYR A 246 -2.34 -28.70 11.93
C TYR A 246 -2.25 -29.39 10.56
N LEU A 247 -1.21 -30.18 10.33
CA LEU A 247 -1.07 -31.00 9.12
C LEU A 247 -2.12 -32.12 9.08
N ASN A 248 -2.45 -32.73 10.22
CA ASN A 248 -3.50 -33.75 10.32
C ASN A 248 -4.93 -33.21 10.06
N GLY A 249 -5.13 -31.89 10.05
CA GLY A 249 -6.39 -31.26 9.60
C GLY A 249 -6.48 -31.07 8.08
N LEU A 250 -5.38 -31.29 7.36
CA LEU A 250 -5.21 -31.11 5.91
C LEU A 250 -4.60 -32.39 5.34
N GLU A 251 -5.37 -33.49 5.29
CA GLU A 251 -4.91 -34.80 4.82
C GLU A 251 -4.38 -34.78 3.37
N LEU A 252 -3.07 -34.56 3.24
CA LEU A 252 -2.29 -34.70 2.01
C LEU A 252 -1.01 -35.50 2.29
N LEU A 253 -1.19 -36.83 2.34
CA LEU A 253 -0.18 -37.85 2.01
C LEU A 253 1.23 -37.65 2.63
N GLU A 254 1.38 -37.98 3.92
CA GLU A 254 2.72 -38.26 4.46
C GLU A 254 3.37 -39.45 3.74
N THR A 255 4.61 -39.27 3.26
CA THR A 255 5.61 -40.36 3.24
C THR A 255 6.94 -39.84 3.77
N ASN A 256 7.49 -40.55 4.75
CA ASN A 256 8.63 -40.12 5.54
C ASN A 256 9.98 -40.37 4.83
N GLY A 257 10.92 -39.43 4.97
CA GLY A 257 12.35 -39.74 5.10
C GLY A 257 13.29 -39.29 3.96
N ALA A 258 13.93 -38.14 4.15
CA ALA A 258 15.35 -37.89 3.81
C ALA A 258 15.82 -36.57 4.46
N GLN A 259 16.98 -36.58 5.11
CA GLN A 259 17.75 -35.40 5.53
C GLN A 259 19.23 -35.64 5.17
N GLU A 260 19.99 -34.54 5.02
CA GLU A 260 21.42 -34.50 4.62
C GLU A 260 21.69 -34.98 3.17
N GLU A 261 22.68 -34.47 2.43
CA GLU A 261 23.63 -33.38 2.65
C GLU A 261 23.54 -32.35 1.49
N LEU A 262 24.05 -31.12 1.68
CA LEU A 262 24.63 -30.35 0.56
C LEU A 262 25.53 -29.21 1.06
N SER A 263 26.81 -29.20 0.65
CA SER A 263 27.71 -28.04 0.82
C SER A 263 28.80 -27.99 -0.25
N ARG A 264 29.29 -26.76 -0.57
CA ARG A 264 30.26 -26.41 -1.63
C ARG A 264 29.68 -26.60 -3.05
N HIS A 265 29.65 -25.60 -3.93
CA HIS A 265 30.74 -24.66 -4.25
C HIS A 265 30.24 -23.23 -4.58
N SER A 266 31.19 -22.29 -4.63
CA SER A 266 30.97 -20.87 -4.99
C SER A 266 31.59 -20.53 -6.36
N GLY A 267 30.86 -19.82 -7.22
CA GLY A 267 31.35 -19.34 -8.53
C GLY A 267 30.39 -18.32 -9.18
N THR A 268 30.96 -17.32 -9.85
CA THR A 268 30.31 -16.04 -10.18
C THR A 268 31.07 -15.34 -11.33
N ILE A 269 30.50 -14.59 -12.27
CA ILE A 269 29.09 -14.25 -12.62
C ILE A 269 29.15 -13.64 -14.06
N TRP A 270 28.19 -13.72 -14.99
CA TRP A 270 26.85 -14.36 -15.08
C TRP A 270 26.86 -15.39 -16.26
N GLU A 271 25.79 -15.96 -16.85
CA GLU A 271 24.36 -16.08 -16.48
C GLU A 271 23.72 -17.38 -17.03
N ASP A 272 23.79 -17.60 -18.36
CA ASP A 272 22.79 -18.34 -19.16
C ASP A 272 22.43 -19.75 -18.68
N GLU A 273 23.35 -20.46 -18.02
CA GLU A 273 23.10 -21.81 -17.49
C GLU A 273 21.92 -21.85 -16.50
N LYS A 274 21.64 -20.76 -15.78
CA LYS A 274 20.60 -20.72 -14.74
C LYS A 274 19.18 -20.61 -15.28
N ILE A 275 19.00 -20.15 -16.52
CA ILE A 275 17.70 -20.18 -17.22
C ILE A 275 17.36 -21.60 -17.69
N LEU A 276 18.36 -22.46 -17.91
CA LEU A 276 18.18 -23.78 -18.51
C LEU A 276 17.29 -24.71 -17.66
N HIS A 277 17.46 -24.73 -16.34
CA HIS A 277 16.63 -25.59 -15.46
C HIS A 277 15.17 -25.12 -15.37
N LEU A 278 14.91 -23.80 -15.34
CA LEU A 278 13.56 -23.26 -15.48
C LEU A 278 12.99 -23.46 -16.89
N SER A 279 13.83 -23.58 -17.93
CA SER A 279 13.38 -23.98 -19.27
C SER A 279 12.85 -25.40 -19.31
N TYR A 280 13.50 -26.36 -18.63
CA TYR A 280 12.98 -27.72 -18.51
C TYR A 280 11.71 -27.78 -17.67
N GLU A 281 11.61 -27.03 -16.57
CA GLU A 281 10.37 -26.95 -15.79
C GLU A 281 9.23 -26.28 -16.58
N ARG A 282 9.54 -25.25 -17.40
CA ARG A 282 8.57 -24.63 -18.32
C ARG A 282 8.08 -25.60 -19.40
N LEU A 283 8.95 -26.45 -19.94
CA LEU A 283 8.56 -27.53 -20.86
C LEU A 283 7.64 -28.55 -20.16
N PHE A 284 7.92 -28.90 -18.89
CA PHE A 284 7.05 -29.76 -18.10
C PHE A 284 5.68 -29.13 -17.87
N PHE A 285 5.64 -27.86 -17.49
CA PHE A 285 4.43 -27.10 -17.27
C PHE A 285 3.59 -26.98 -18.55
N GLN A 286 4.21 -26.67 -19.69
CA GLN A 286 3.53 -26.60 -21.00
C GLN A 286 2.90 -27.94 -21.42
N ALA A 287 3.49 -29.07 -21.02
CA ALA A 287 2.99 -30.39 -21.36
C ALA A 287 1.91 -30.91 -20.38
N THR A 288 2.05 -30.63 -19.08
CA THR A 288 1.28 -31.24 -17.99
C THR A 288 0.33 -30.29 -17.25
N HIS A 289 0.45 -28.98 -17.47
CA HIS A 289 -0.20 -27.90 -16.69
C HIS A 289 0.13 -27.89 -15.20
N ALA A 290 1.28 -28.46 -14.81
CA ALA A 290 1.76 -28.54 -13.44
C ALA A 290 3.24 -28.11 -13.32
N PHE A 291 3.64 -27.61 -12.15
CA PHE A 291 5.06 -27.41 -11.80
C PHE A 291 5.77 -28.75 -11.53
N GLY A 292 7.10 -28.74 -11.55
CA GLY A 292 7.91 -29.90 -11.20
C GLY A 292 7.73 -30.24 -9.71
N PRO A 293 7.38 -31.49 -9.36
CA PRO A 293 7.13 -31.85 -7.97
C PRO A 293 8.43 -31.93 -7.15
N HIS A 294 8.33 -31.64 -5.85
CA HIS A 294 9.45 -31.85 -4.93
C HIS A 294 9.78 -33.35 -4.79
N PRO A 295 11.06 -33.78 -4.86
CA PRO A 295 11.42 -35.20 -4.92
C PRO A 295 11.03 -36.08 -3.72
N THR A 296 10.76 -35.49 -2.54
CA THR A 296 10.36 -36.25 -1.34
C THR A 296 8.86 -36.51 -1.24
N LEU A 297 8.04 -35.85 -2.06
CA LEU A 297 6.60 -36.09 -2.11
C LEU A 297 6.34 -37.41 -2.85
N SER A 298 5.43 -38.25 -2.36
CA SER A 298 5.03 -39.48 -3.06
C SER A 298 4.23 -39.15 -4.33
N GLN A 299 4.95 -38.99 -5.43
CA GLN A 299 4.38 -38.65 -6.73
C GLN A 299 3.90 -39.88 -7.49
N PRO A 300 2.84 -39.73 -8.32
CA PRO A 300 2.43 -40.76 -9.27
C PRO A 300 3.56 -41.18 -10.20
N LYS A 301 3.53 -42.43 -10.65
CA LYS A 301 4.55 -42.98 -11.55
C LYS A 301 4.63 -42.19 -12.86
N GLU A 302 3.48 -41.76 -13.39
CA GLU A 302 3.37 -41.03 -14.65
C GLU A 302 4.10 -39.67 -14.59
N ILE A 303 3.91 -38.95 -13.49
CA ILE A 303 4.58 -37.68 -13.18
C ILE A 303 6.09 -37.88 -13.03
N ASN A 304 6.49 -38.91 -12.26
CA ASN A 304 7.90 -39.24 -12.02
C ASN A 304 8.65 -39.67 -13.29
N ASP A 305 8.04 -40.51 -14.14
CA ASP A 305 8.62 -40.97 -15.40
C ASP A 305 8.87 -39.78 -16.36
N ALA A 306 7.90 -38.86 -16.48
CA ALA A 306 8.04 -37.66 -17.30
C ALA A 306 9.12 -36.69 -16.76
N TRP A 307 9.16 -36.44 -15.44
CA TRP A 307 10.18 -35.59 -14.81
C TRP A 307 11.59 -36.20 -14.88
N ALA A 308 11.70 -37.53 -14.80
CA ALA A 308 12.97 -38.26 -14.98
C ALA A 308 13.50 -38.20 -16.42
N ILE A 309 12.63 -38.06 -17.44
CA ILE A 309 13.04 -37.86 -18.84
C ILE A 309 13.66 -36.47 -19.03
N LEU A 310 13.07 -35.41 -18.48
CA LEU A 310 13.61 -34.05 -18.57
C LEU A 310 14.97 -33.92 -17.87
N ARG A 311 15.13 -34.50 -16.67
CA ARG A 311 16.43 -34.49 -15.98
C ARG A 311 17.54 -35.12 -16.84
N LYS A 312 17.27 -36.26 -17.48
CA LYS A 312 18.21 -36.88 -18.44
C LYS A 312 18.53 -35.98 -19.65
N MET A 313 17.58 -35.17 -20.12
CA MET A 313 17.84 -34.19 -21.20
C MET A 313 18.71 -33.02 -20.71
N ALA A 314 18.56 -32.59 -19.46
CA ALA A 314 19.45 -31.61 -18.82
C ALA A 314 20.89 -32.16 -18.69
N ASP A 315 21.03 -33.46 -18.39
CA ASP A 315 22.32 -34.18 -18.38
C ASP A 315 22.91 -34.40 -19.80
N GLY A 316 22.39 -33.75 -20.84
CA GLY A 316 22.89 -33.81 -22.22
C GLY A 316 22.56 -35.10 -23.00
N ASN A 317 21.69 -35.97 -22.48
CA ASN A 317 21.28 -37.17 -23.20
C ASN A 317 20.36 -36.83 -24.40
N LYS A 318 20.46 -37.64 -25.47
CA LYS A 318 19.59 -37.51 -26.65
C LYS A 318 18.12 -37.64 -26.29
N MET A 319 17.26 -36.94 -27.03
CA MET A 319 15.81 -37.10 -26.95
C MET A 319 15.40 -38.57 -27.10
N LEU A 320 14.85 -39.14 -26.03
CA LEU A 320 14.00 -40.32 -26.06
C LEU A 320 12.64 -39.97 -26.66
N ASP A 321 11.78 -40.95 -26.99
CA ASP A 321 10.38 -40.65 -27.27
C ASP A 321 9.66 -40.29 -25.98
N PHE A 322 9.60 -38.99 -25.71
CA PHE A 322 9.03 -38.44 -24.49
C PHE A 322 7.50 -38.32 -24.54
N LYS A 323 6.88 -38.43 -25.73
CA LYS A 323 5.47 -38.08 -25.95
C LYS A 323 4.52 -38.92 -25.10
N GLU A 324 4.76 -40.22 -25.00
CA GLU A 324 3.90 -41.14 -24.24
C GLU A 324 3.94 -40.83 -22.72
N ALA A 325 5.12 -40.51 -22.18
CA ALA A 325 5.28 -40.19 -20.76
C ALA A 325 4.61 -38.85 -20.42
N PHE A 326 4.79 -37.82 -21.26
CA PHE A 326 4.12 -36.53 -21.06
C PHE A 326 2.61 -36.61 -21.25
N TRP A 327 2.12 -37.42 -22.20
CA TRP A 327 0.69 -37.68 -22.34
C TRP A 327 0.12 -38.29 -21.06
N LYS A 328 0.75 -39.35 -20.53
CA LYS A 328 0.32 -40.01 -19.29
C LYS A 328 0.40 -39.09 -18.07
N ALA A 329 1.43 -38.26 -17.97
CA ALA A 329 1.55 -37.26 -16.92
C ALA A 329 0.41 -36.22 -16.99
N ARG A 330 0.11 -35.71 -18.19
CA ARG A 330 -1.01 -34.80 -18.42
C ARG A 330 -2.36 -35.42 -18.10
N GLU A 331 -2.62 -36.62 -18.62
CA GLU A 331 -3.86 -37.38 -18.36
C GLU A 331 -4.04 -37.66 -16.86
N HIS A 332 -2.94 -37.93 -16.14
CA HIS A 332 -2.96 -37.99 -14.67
C HIS A 332 -3.36 -36.65 -14.05
N THR A 333 -2.70 -35.54 -14.40
CA THR A 333 -3.02 -34.21 -13.85
C THR A 333 -4.49 -33.86 -14.09
N GLU A 334 -4.96 -33.93 -15.34
CA GLU A 334 -6.33 -33.59 -15.75
C GLU A 334 -7.39 -34.47 -15.07
N ALA A 335 -7.08 -35.74 -14.75
CA ALA A 335 -8.03 -36.68 -14.15
C ALA A 335 -7.94 -36.81 -12.62
N LYS A 336 -6.93 -36.25 -11.96
CA LYS A 336 -6.66 -36.47 -10.51
C LYS A 336 -6.35 -35.22 -9.71
N TRP A 337 -5.69 -34.22 -10.29
CA TRP A 337 -5.28 -33.03 -9.55
C TRP A 337 -6.47 -32.08 -9.40
N LYS A 338 -6.57 -31.44 -8.23
CA LYS A 338 -7.60 -30.42 -7.96
C LYS A 338 -6.96 -29.04 -8.12
N PRO A 339 -7.67 -28.05 -8.69
CA PRO A 339 -7.16 -26.69 -8.73
C PRO A 339 -7.08 -26.11 -7.31
N ASN A 340 -6.17 -25.17 -7.08
CA ASN A 340 -6.08 -24.51 -5.78
C ASN A 340 -7.29 -23.58 -5.58
N MET A 341 -8.20 -23.98 -4.69
CA MET A 341 -9.43 -23.24 -4.37
C MET A 341 -9.15 -21.82 -3.84
N THR A 342 -7.97 -21.52 -3.28
CA THR A 342 -7.64 -20.16 -2.82
C THR A 342 -7.35 -19.15 -3.95
N LEU A 343 -7.44 -19.58 -5.21
CA LEU A 343 -7.32 -18.71 -6.40
C LEU A 343 -8.69 -18.32 -6.98
N PHE A 344 -9.78 -18.85 -6.44
CA PHE A 344 -11.14 -18.61 -6.90
C PHE A 344 -11.81 -17.55 -6.02
N SER A 345 -12.70 -16.75 -6.61
CA SER A 345 -13.51 -15.77 -5.90
C SER A 345 -14.94 -15.83 -6.43
N LEU A 346 -15.93 -15.72 -5.53
CA LEU A 346 -17.35 -15.69 -5.88
C LEU A 346 -17.66 -14.61 -6.93
N CYS A 347 -16.92 -13.49 -6.90
CA CYS A 347 -17.03 -12.40 -7.87
C CYS A 347 -16.56 -12.76 -9.30
N HIS A 348 -16.10 -13.98 -9.55
CA HIS A 348 -15.64 -14.49 -10.86
C HIS A 348 -16.33 -15.81 -11.27
N GLU A 349 -17.33 -16.28 -10.52
CA GLU A 349 -18.10 -17.50 -10.87
C GLU A 349 -19.09 -17.24 -12.02
N GLU A 350 -19.49 -15.99 -12.25
CA GLU A 350 -20.35 -15.58 -13.37
C GLU A 350 -19.53 -15.22 -14.64
N ASP A 351 -19.94 -15.81 -15.77
CA ASP A 351 -19.59 -15.44 -17.15
C ASP A 351 -18.11 -15.26 -17.56
N LYS A 352 -17.45 -16.38 -17.88
CA LYS A 352 -16.90 -16.68 -19.26
C LYS A 352 -16.02 -17.93 -19.33
N TYR A 353 -15.32 -18.28 -18.25
CA TYR A 353 -14.21 -19.24 -18.26
C TYR A 353 -14.55 -20.59 -17.59
N GLY A 354 -15.83 -20.98 -17.58
CA GLY A 354 -16.27 -22.25 -16.97
C GLY A 354 -16.04 -22.34 -15.45
N GLY A 355 -16.07 -21.20 -14.76
CA GLY A 355 -15.82 -21.09 -13.31
C GLY A 355 -14.34 -20.99 -12.91
N TYR A 356 -13.38 -21.10 -13.85
CA TYR A 356 -11.97 -20.89 -13.55
C TYR A 356 -11.57 -19.41 -13.63
N PRO A 357 -10.70 -18.92 -12.73
CA PRO A 357 -10.18 -17.55 -12.82
C PRO A 357 -9.32 -17.38 -14.09
N PRO A 358 -9.37 -16.21 -14.77
CA PRO A 358 -8.55 -15.95 -15.95
C PRO A 358 -7.09 -15.70 -15.58
N LEU A 359 -6.31 -16.77 -15.44
CA LEU A 359 -4.87 -16.73 -15.21
C LEU A 359 -4.13 -16.28 -16.48
N MET A 360 -4.19 -14.99 -16.80
CA MET A 360 -3.56 -14.38 -17.99
C MET A 360 -2.04 -14.13 -17.85
N HIS A 361 -1.45 -14.48 -16.69
CA HIS A 361 -0.04 -14.23 -16.37
C HIS A 361 0.80 -15.52 -16.48
N ASP A 362 2.07 -15.37 -16.85
CA ASP A 362 3.02 -16.49 -16.82
C ASP A 362 3.27 -16.92 -15.36
N PRO A 363 2.94 -18.16 -14.94
CA PRO A 363 3.14 -18.59 -13.56
C PRO A 363 4.62 -18.58 -13.15
N PHE A 364 5.55 -18.62 -14.11
CA PHE A 364 6.97 -18.46 -13.84
C PHE A 364 7.37 -17.01 -13.52
N GLN A 365 6.56 -16.00 -13.81
CA GLN A 365 6.85 -14.60 -13.47
C GLN A 365 7.00 -14.44 -11.95
N THR A 366 6.05 -14.96 -11.16
CA THR A 366 6.15 -14.92 -9.69
C THR A 366 7.35 -15.70 -9.16
N ILE A 367 7.70 -16.84 -9.79
CA ILE A 367 8.92 -17.61 -9.43
C ILE A 367 10.19 -16.80 -9.71
N LEU A 368 10.27 -16.10 -10.85
CA LEU A 368 11.42 -15.26 -11.20
C LEU A 368 11.55 -14.05 -10.26
N SER A 369 10.46 -13.37 -9.93
CA SER A 369 10.45 -12.27 -8.98
C SER A 369 10.84 -12.72 -7.55
N LEU A 370 10.39 -13.91 -7.11
CA LEU A 370 10.85 -14.52 -5.84
C LEU A 370 12.34 -14.91 -5.89
N LEU A 371 12.82 -15.44 -7.01
CA LEU A 371 14.24 -15.76 -7.22
C LEU A 371 15.12 -14.52 -7.10
N ASP A 372 14.74 -13.41 -7.74
CA ASP A 372 15.50 -12.17 -7.72
C ASP A 372 15.41 -11.45 -6.36
N PHE A 373 14.27 -11.54 -5.66
CA PHE A 373 14.19 -11.14 -4.26
C PHE A 373 15.13 -11.98 -3.37
N ASN A 374 15.12 -13.31 -3.53
CA ASN A 374 15.99 -14.20 -2.75
C ASN A 374 17.49 -13.93 -3.00
N LYS A 375 17.87 -13.58 -4.24
CA LYS A 375 19.22 -13.08 -4.56
C LYS A 375 19.52 -11.77 -3.82
N ARG A 376 18.63 -10.77 -3.92
CA ARG A 376 18.75 -9.44 -3.28
C ARG A 376 18.89 -9.51 -1.76
N MET A 377 18.17 -10.44 -1.12
CA MET A 377 18.21 -10.62 0.33
C MET A 377 19.38 -11.51 0.81
N GLY A 378 20.14 -12.14 -0.11
CA GLY A 378 21.27 -13.00 0.23
C GLY A 378 20.87 -14.38 0.77
N ILE A 379 19.60 -14.76 0.66
CA ILE A 379 19.04 -16.03 1.15
C ILE A 379 19.01 -17.14 0.08
N HIS A 380 19.28 -16.79 -1.18
CA HIS A 380 19.17 -17.66 -2.35
C HIS A 380 19.83 -19.04 -2.19
N ARG A 381 18.98 -20.06 -2.24
CA ARG A 381 19.30 -21.46 -2.54
C ARG A 381 18.47 -21.85 -3.78
N THR A 382 18.90 -22.87 -4.51
CA THR A 382 18.12 -23.47 -5.60
C THR A 382 18.51 -24.93 -5.72
N ASP A 383 17.51 -25.81 -5.78
CA ASP A 383 17.67 -27.20 -6.16
C ASP A 383 17.24 -27.34 -7.62
N ASN A 384 18.20 -27.66 -8.49
CA ASN A 384 17.99 -27.84 -9.92
C ASN A 384 17.06 -29.03 -10.24
N THR A 385 16.75 -29.90 -9.27
CA THR A 385 15.78 -31.00 -9.43
C THR A 385 14.32 -30.59 -9.22
N CYS A 386 14.05 -29.41 -8.64
CA CYS A 386 12.71 -28.85 -8.44
C CYS A 386 12.73 -27.30 -8.34
N PRO A 387 13.23 -26.58 -9.35
CA PRO A 387 13.69 -25.20 -9.18
C PRO A 387 12.60 -24.25 -8.65
N SER A 388 11.38 -24.24 -9.21
CA SER A 388 10.29 -23.37 -8.72
C SER A 388 9.92 -23.64 -7.26
N TYR A 389 9.86 -24.91 -6.84
CA TYR A 389 9.63 -25.26 -5.43
C TYR A 389 10.78 -24.78 -4.54
N SER A 390 12.03 -24.99 -4.97
CA SER A 390 13.22 -24.61 -4.18
C SER A 390 13.34 -23.09 -3.98
N ILE A 391 12.89 -22.30 -4.96
CA ILE A 391 12.83 -20.84 -4.89
C ILE A 391 11.74 -20.38 -3.90
N ALA A 392 10.54 -20.95 -4.01
CA ALA A 392 9.42 -20.60 -3.12
C ALA A 392 9.65 -21.04 -1.67
N SER A 393 10.19 -22.24 -1.44
CA SER A 393 10.57 -22.72 -0.11
C SER A 393 11.68 -21.86 0.50
N THR A 394 12.75 -21.54 -0.24
CA THR A 394 13.80 -20.60 0.22
C THR A 394 13.24 -19.26 0.70
N PHE A 395 12.20 -18.75 0.05
CA PHE A 395 11.52 -17.52 0.48
C PHE A 395 10.78 -17.74 1.80
N PHE A 396 9.90 -18.74 1.88
CA PHE A 396 9.11 -18.99 3.09
C PHE A 396 9.93 -19.49 4.29
N ASP A 397 11.04 -20.21 4.07
CA ASP A 397 12.04 -20.54 5.11
C ASP A 397 12.55 -19.25 5.78
N ALA A 398 12.90 -18.23 5.00
CA ALA A 398 13.37 -16.95 5.52
C ALA A 398 12.27 -16.13 6.22
N VAL A 399 11.00 -16.30 5.83
CA VAL A 399 9.84 -15.76 6.59
C VAL A 399 9.72 -16.46 7.93
N ALA A 400 9.80 -17.80 7.96
CA ALA A 400 9.70 -18.61 9.17
C ALA A 400 10.85 -18.32 10.15
N ASP A 401 12.10 -18.27 9.68
CA ASP A 401 13.25 -17.84 10.48
C ASP A 401 13.05 -16.43 11.06
N GLY A 402 12.49 -15.50 10.28
CA GLY A 402 12.17 -14.15 10.76
C GLY A 402 11.10 -14.13 11.86
N LEU A 403 10.00 -14.87 11.68
CA LEU A 403 8.95 -15.02 12.69
C LEU A 403 9.45 -15.71 13.98
N LYS A 404 10.40 -16.62 13.84
CA LYS A 404 11.06 -17.37 14.94
C LYS A 404 11.98 -16.48 15.77
N ASP A 405 12.93 -15.80 15.13
CA ASP A 405 13.95 -15.00 15.81
C ASP A 405 13.42 -13.63 16.29
N MET A 406 12.28 -13.18 15.74
CA MET A 406 11.51 -12.02 16.19
C MET A 406 10.22 -12.41 16.94
N LYS A 407 10.13 -13.64 17.48
CA LYS A 407 8.95 -14.13 18.21
C LYS A 407 8.60 -13.22 19.40
N GLY A 408 7.34 -12.82 19.47
CA GLY A 408 6.83 -11.86 20.47
C GLY A 408 7.19 -10.39 20.19
N LYS A 409 7.91 -10.08 19.09
CA LYS A 409 8.27 -8.72 18.69
C LYS A 409 7.44 -8.21 17.51
N VAL A 410 6.89 -9.10 16.69
CA VAL A 410 6.00 -8.75 15.59
C VAL A 410 4.56 -9.06 15.97
N GLN A 411 3.67 -8.07 15.81
CA GLN A 411 2.23 -8.25 15.87
C GLN A 411 1.62 -8.05 14.48
N TRP A 412 0.83 -9.02 14.04
CA TRP A 412 0.07 -8.92 12.80
C TRP A 412 -1.37 -8.48 13.09
N GLU A 413 -1.92 -7.65 12.23
CA GLU A 413 -3.31 -7.20 12.24
C GLU A 413 -3.88 -7.34 10.83
N ILE A 414 -5.14 -7.78 10.72
CA ILE A 414 -5.83 -7.96 9.45
C ILE A 414 -7.15 -7.21 9.49
N ILE A 415 -7.39 -6.38 8.47
CA ILE A 415 -8.55 -5.49 8.33
C ILE A 415 -9.23 -5.77 7.00
N HIS A 416 -10.54 -5.99 7.03
CA HIS A 416 -11.37 -6.15 5.84
C HIS A 416 -12.19 -4.87 5.61
N GLY A 417 -11.92 -4.15 4.53
CA GLY A 417 -12.57 -2.87 4.21
C GLY A 417 -11.92 -2.13 3.04
N ASP A 418 -12.49 -0.98 2.67
CA ASP A 418 -11.83 -0.04 1.74
C ASP A 418 -10.67 0.68 2.46
N MET A 419 -9.53 0.82 1.76
CA MET A 419 -8.32 1.40 2.35
C MET A 419 -8.54 2.81 2.89
N PHE A 420 -9.17 3.68 2.11
CA PHE A 420 -9.31 5.09 2.48
C PHE A 420 -10.44 5.30 3.48
N GLU A 421 -11.51 4.48 3.43
CA GLU A 421 -12.54 4.46 4.46
C GLU A 421 -11.96 4.05 5.84
N GLU A 422 -11.15 2.99 5.90
CA GLU A 422 -10.52 2.55 7.15
C GLU A 422 -9.47 3.53 7.66
N MET A 423 -8.65 4.13 6.79
CA MET A 423 -7.67 5.14 7.23
C MET A 423 -8.34 6.40 7.76
N MET A 424 -9.48 6.81 7.17
CA MET A 424 -10.36 7.85 7.71
C MET A 424 -10.90 7.49 9.11
N LYS A 425 -11.42 6.28 9.31
CA LYS A 425 -11.85 5.78 10.64
C LYS A 425 -10.69 5.84 11.64
N MET A 426 -9.50 5.37 11.25
CA MET A 426 -8.30 5.38 12.10
C MET A 426 -7.91 6.81 12.53
N LYS A 427 -8.00 7.77 11.61
CA LYS A 427 -7.58 9.16 11.78
C LYS A 427 -8.50 9.96 12.70
N TYR A 428 -9.82 9.82 12.53
CA TYR A 428 -10.83 10.69 13.16
C TYR A 428 -11.64 10.00 14.28
N ARG A 429 -11.30 8.75 14.66
CA ARG A 429 -11.87 8.02 15.82
C ARG A 429 -13.40 8.16 15.94
N GLY A 430 -14.13 7.60 14.97
CA GLY A 430 -15.60 7.58 15.02
C GLY A 430 -16.14 6.89 16.29
N LYS A 431 -17.37 7.22 16.70
CA LYS A 431 -18.03 6.60 17.87
C LYS A 431 -18.23 5.08 17.77
N ASP A 432 -18.04 4.52 16.57
CA ASP A 432 -18.21 3.10 16.23
C ASP A 432 -16.86 2.38 16.03
N ASP A 433 -15.75 3.01 16.44
CA ASP A 433 -14.37 2.51 16.27
C ASP A 433 -14.06 1.37 17.26
N LEU A 434 -14.28 0.14 16.79
CA LEU A 434 -14.01 -1.10 17.55
C LEU A 434 -12.52 -1.48 17.59
N ARG A 435 -11.61 -0.71 16.95
CA ARG A 435 -10.20 -1.08 16.81
C ARG A 435 -9.44 -0.80 18.12
N PRO A 436 -8.78 -1.80 18.75
CA PRO A 436 -8.15 -1.66 20.06
C PRO A 436 -7.26 -0.42 20.17
N GLU A 437 -7.39 0.35 21.25
CA GLU A 437 -6.64 1.62 21.43
C GLU A 437 -5.11 1.43 21.40
N ARG A 438 -4.63 0.23 21.74
CA ARG A 438 -3.21 -0.14 21.66
C ARG A 438 -2.67 -0.39 20.24
N PHE A 439 -3.49 -0.25 19.19
CA PHE A 439 -3.10 -0.46 17.79
C PHE A 439 -2.70 0.87 17.11
N PRO A 440 -1.70 0.87 16.22
CA PRO A 440 -1.15 2.08 15.61
C PRO A 440 -2.13 2.72 14.62
N ARG A 441 -2.41 4.01 14.79
CA ARG A 441 -3.27 4.81 13.89
C ARG A 441 -2.47 5.70 12.94
N THR A 442 -1.17 5.81 13.21
CA THR A 442 -0.13 6.37 12.35
C THR A 442 0.91 5.29 12.06
N TYR A 443 1.48 5.29 10.86
CA TYR A 443 2.43 4.30 10.39
C TYR A 443 3.74 4.96 9.94
N MET A 444 4.86 4.27 10.11
CA MET A 444 6.14 4.72 9.57
C MET A 444 6.17 4.55 8.05
N ARG A 445 5.76 3.40 7.50
CA ARG A 445 5.62 3.25 6.04
C ARG A 445 4.32 2.59 5.64
N ILE A 446 3.77 3.03 4.52
CA ILE A 446 2.47 2.60 3.99
C ILE A 446 2.66 2.18 2.54
N TRP A 447 2.50 0.89 2.25
CA TRP A 447 2.48 0.37 0.88
C TRP A 447 1.03 0.20 0.42
N GLN A 448 0.67 0.82 -0.69
CA GLN A 448 -0.73 0.85 -1.18
C GLN A 448 -0.95 -0.06 -2.40
N SER A 449 0.05 -0.84 -2.83
CA SER A 449 -0.05 -1.67 -4.04
C SER A 449 -0.59 -0.83 -5.22
N ASN A 450 -1.55 -1.36 -5.99
CA ASN A 450 -2.23 -0.67 -7.09
C ASN A 450 -3.51 0.10 -6.66
N VAL A 451 -3.76 0.26 -5.35
CA VAL A 451 -5.02 0.83 -4.82
C VAL A 451 -5.32 2.24 -5.37
N PRO A 452 -4.36 3.18 -5.49
CA PRO A 452 -4.64 4.52 -6.02
C PRO A 452 -5.14 4.51 -7.47
N ASP A 453 -4.62 3.64 -8.34
CA ASP A 453 -5.09 3.52 -9.72
C ASP A 453 -6.58 3.12 -9.80
N TYR A 454 -7.06 2.31 -8.85
CA TYR A 454 -8.47 1.94 -8.74
C TYR A 454 -9.32 2.97 -7.97
N LEU A 455 -8.71 4.04 -7.44
CA LEU A 455 -9.33 5.02 -6.54
C LEU A 455 -8.84 6.46 -6.83
N HIS A 456 -8.93 6.91 -8.08
CA HIS A 456 -8.71 8.31 -8.50
C HIS A 456 -7.30 8.86 -8.29
N GLY A 457 -6.31 7.97 -8.27
CA GLY A 457 -4.88 8.29 -8.30
C GLY A 457 -4.37 8.91 -6.99
N PRO A 458 -3.31 9.74 -7.05
CA PRO A 458 -2.54 10.16 -5.88
C PRO A 458 -3.29 11.09 -4.94
N LEU A 459 -4.34 11.77 -5.41
CA LEU A 459 -5.06 12.75 -4.60
C LEU A 459 -5.70 12.08 -3.38
N ASN A 460 -6.23 10.87 -3.54
CA ASN A 460 -6.80 10.11 -2.42
C ASN A 460 -5.69 9.56 -1.50
N SER A 461 -4.51 9.20 -2.01
CA SER A 461 -3.32 8.93 -1.17
C SER A 461 -2.94 10.14 -0.32
N ALA A 462 -2.91 11.33 -0.91
CA ALA A 462 -2.53 12.57 -0.22
C ALA A 462 -3.57 13.01 0.82
N ILE A 463 -4.87 12.82 0.56
CA ILE A 463 -5.96 13.21 1.47
C ILE A 463 -6.20 12.16 2.57
N TYR A 464 -6.05 10.85 2.28
CA TYR A 464 -6.46 9.78 3.20
C TYR A 464 -5.31 8.92 3.72
N ALA A 465 -4.22 8.73 2.98
CA ALA A 465 -3.09 7.91 3.44
C ALA A 465 -2.00 8.73 4.15
N ALA A 466 -1.57 9.85 3.56
CA ALA A 466 -0.52 10.70 4.12
C ALA A 466 -0.83 11.26 5.53
N PRO A 467 -2.08 11.64 5.90
CA PRO A 467 -2.39 12.07 7.26
C PRO A 467 -2.29 10.98 8.33
N ASN A 468 -2.11 9.72 7.95
CA ASN A 468 -1.85 8.58 8.83
C ASN A 468 -0.37 8.16 8.80
N LEU A 469 0.54 9.00 8.30
CA LEU A 469 1.98 8.81 8.53
C LEU A 469 2.40 9.30 9.92
N GLU A 470 3.48 8.74 10.45
CA GLU A 470 4.19 9.31 11.59
C GLU A 470 4.91 10.61 11.23
N HIS A 471 5.13 11.49 12.22
CA HIS A 471 5.91 12.71 12.05
C HIS A 471 7.43 12.43 12.10
N ASP A 472 7.94 11.64 11.15
CA ASP A 472 9.39 11.41 10.93
C ASP A 472 9.79 11.87 9.51
N PRO A 473 10.54 12.97 9.35
CA PRO A 473 10.81 13.56 8.03
C PRO A 473 11.86 12.81 7.19
N VAL A 474 12.37 11.67 7.65
CA VAL A 474 13.38 10.85 6.96
C VAL A 474 12.80 9.50 6.56
N ASN A 475 12.02 8.89 7.45
CA ASN A 475 11.56 7.51 7.32
C ASN A 475 10.08 7.41 6.95
N ALA A 476 9.27 8.45 7.23
CA ALA A 476 7.82 8.40 7.03
C ALA A 476 7.43 8.60 5.56
N ALA A 477 6.84 7.58 4.94
CA ALA A 477 6.45 7.62 3.53
C ALA A 477 5.26 6.71 3.22
N ALA A 478 4.45 7.08 2.22
CA ALA A 478 3.36 6.27 1.69
C ALA A 478 3.51 6.17 0.16
N SER A 479 3.71 4.95 -0.36
CA SER A 479 3.96 4.73 -1.78
C SER A 479 3.12 3.61 -2.38
N ALA A 480 3.01 3.63 -3.72
CA ALA A 480 2.10 2.82 -4.51
C ALA A 480 2.68 2.55 -5.90
N ASN A 481 2.17 1.50 -6.55
CA ASN A 481 2.39 1.26 -7.97
C ASN A 481 1.42 2.13 -8.81
N CYS A 482 1.89 2.58 -9.98
CA CYS A 482 1.15 3.45 -10.90
C CYS A 482 1.20 2.85 -12.32
N MET A 483 0.27 1.96 -12.63
CA MET A 483 0.17 1.27 -13.92
C MET A 483 -0.70 2.03 -14.93
N LEU A 484 -1.84 2.58 -14.51
CA LEU A 484 -2.83 3.21 -15.39
C LEU A 484 -2.47 4.64 -15.80
N ASN A 485 -1.67 5.34 -14.97
CA ASN A 485 -1.36 6.75 -15.15
C ASN A 485 0.11 7.04 -15.48
N SER A 486 0.95 6.02 -15.65
CA SER A 486 2.42 6.13 -15.83
C SER A 486 2.88 7.20 -16.85
N VAL A 487 2.18 7.37 -17.98
CA VAL A 487 2.51 8.38 -19.00
C VAL A 487 2.35 9.84 -18.50
N ASN A 488 1.53 10.07 -17.48
CA ASN A 488 1.39 11.39 -16.84
C ASN A 488 2.46 11.64 -15.76
N TRP A 489 3.22 10.61 -15.38
CA TRP A 489 4.15 10.59 -14.26
C TRP A 489 5.43 9.83 -14.67
N ASP A 490 6.09 10.36 -15.71
CA ASP A 490 7.19 9.73 -16.44
C ASP A 490 8.37 9.40 -15.49
N GLY A 491 8.48 8.12 -15.09
CA GLY A 491 9.42 7.64 -14.08
C GLY A 491 9.07 8.03 -12.63
N GLY A 492 7.79 8.13 -12.26
CA GLY A 492 7.34 8.58 -10.94
C GLY A 492 6.36 7.65 -10.21
N ILE A 493 6.84 6.99 -9.16
CA ILE A 493 6.01 6.56 -8.02
C ILE A 493 5.71 7.77 -7.12
N TYR A 494 4.60 7.71 -6.38
CA TYR A 494 4.20 8.70 -5.35
C TYR A 494 4.75 8.37 -3.96
#